data_AF-A0A5N0TDM2-F1
#
_entry.id   AF-A0A5N0TDM2-F1
#
_cell.length_a   1.000
_cell.length_b   1.000
_cell.length_c   1.000
_cell.angle_alpha   90.00
_cell.angle_beta   90.00
_cell.angle_gamma   90.00
#
_symmetry.space_group_name_H-M   'P 1'
#
loop_
_entity.id
_entity.type
_entity.pdbx_description
1 polymer ?
#
loop_
_entity_poly.entity_id
_entity_poly.type
_entity_poly.pdbx_seq_one_letter_code
_entity_poly.pdbx_strand_id
1 'polypeptide(L)'
;MLNTTKTSLPEKGLEFLAAVESGIDQLCQYPESGPVKRGMIRSLVLPPSGRWPYSLHYSIKPAEIRVLAVAHHRRQPFYWLGKRV
;
A
#
# COMPACT_ATOMS: atom_id res chain seq x y z
N MET A 1 34.56 23.80 0.58
CA MET A 1 33.79 22.68 1.17
C MET A 1 32.84 22.18 0.09
N LEU A 2 33.00 20.96 -0.38
CA LEU A 2 32.25 20.44 -1.52
C LEU A 2 30.79 20.20 -1.12
N ASN A 3 29.87 20.98 -1.71
CA ASN A 3 28.44 20.66 -1.73
C ASN A 3 28.23 19.40 -2.58
N THR A 4 28.10 18.24 -1.95
CA THR A 4 27.64 17.03 -2.62
C THR A 4 26.11 16.99 -2.62
N THR A 5 25.52 17.50 -3.70
CA THR A 5 24.21 17.08 -4.17
C THR A 5 24.39 15.76 -4.95
N LYS A 6 23.87 14.61 -4.47
CA LYS A 6 23.43 13.49 -5.34
C LYS A 6 22.87 12.24 -4.61
N THR A 7 21.63 11.92 -4.98
CA THR A 7 21.00 10.58 -5.10
C THR A 7 20.67 9.77 -3.83
N SER A 8 19.48 9.97 -3.24
CA SER A 8 18.87 9.04 -2.26
C SER A 8 17.62 8.30 -2.80
N LEU A 9 17.60 8.00 -4.10
CA LEU A 9 16.53 7.21 -4.73
C LEU A 9 16.44 5.75 -4.22
N PRO A 10 17.56 5.02 -3.94
CA PRO A 10 17.50 3.64 -3.47
C PRO A 10 16.89 3.52 -2.07
N GLU A 11 17.30 4.38 -1.15
CA GLU A 11 16.91 4.31 0.27
C GLU A 11 15.41 4.53 0.46
N LYS A 12 14.83 5.51 -0.26
CA LYS A 12 13.38 5.77 -0.22
C LYS A 12 12.55 4.63 -0.79
N GLY A 13 13.07 3.94 -1.80
CA GLY A 13 12.43 2.75 -2.35
C GLY A 13 12.42 1.60 -1.34
N LEU A 14 13.54 1.39 -0.64
CA LEU A 14 13.64 0.40 0.43
C LEU A 14 12.75 0.74 1.63
N GLU A 15 12.69 2.01 2.04
CA GLU A 15 11.76 2.49 3.07
C GLU A 15 10.30 2.23 2.68
N PHE A 16 9.94 2.46 1.41
CA PHE A 16 8.60 2.17 0.92
C PHE A 16 8.30 0.66 0.92
N LEU A 17 9.26 -0.18 0.50
CA LEU A 17 9.11 -1.62 0.50
C LEU A 17 8.90 -2.15 1.94
N ALA A 18 9.71 -1.70 2.90
CA ALA A 18 9.56 -2.06 4.30
C ALA A 18 8.19 -1.64 4.87
N ALA A 19 7.66 -0.48 4.44
CA ALA A 19 6.31 -0.04 4.82
C ALA A 19 5.22 -0.96 4.25
N VAL A 20 5.39 -1.44 3.01
CA VAL A 20 4.48 -2.41 2.38
C VAL A 20 4.52 -3.75 3.12
N GLU A 21 5.72 -4.28 3.41
CA GLU A 21 5.92 -5.53 4.14
C GLU A 21 5.29 -5.47 5.53
N SER A 22 5.55 -4.41 6.30
CA SER A 22 4.93 -4.20 7.60
C SER A 22 3.40 -4.10 7.52
N GLY A 23 2.87 -3.47 6.47
CA GLY A 23 1.43 -3.43 6.22
C GLY A 23 0.84 -4.81 5.90
N ILE A 24 1.59 -5.66 5.20
CA ILE A 24 1.19 -7.05 4.92
C ILE A 24 1.20 -7.87 6.20
N ASP A 25 2.22 -7.75 7.05
CA ASP A 25 2.29 -8.44 8.34
C ASP A 25 1.10 -8.07 9.23
N GLN A 26 0.76 -6.78 9.30
CA GLN A 26 -0.42 -6.31 10.03
C GLN A 26 -1.71 -6.89 9.45
N LEU A 27 -1.83 -6.98 8.13
CA LEU A 27 -2.97 -7.56 7.45
C LEU A 27 -3.09 -9.07 7.70
N CYS A 28 -1.98 -9.79 7.76
CA CYS A 28 -1.97 -11.21 8.11
C CYS A 28 -2.38 -11.44 9.58
N GLN A 29 -1.94 -10.57 10.48
CA GLN A 29 -2.27 -10.67 11.90
C GLN A 29 -3.70 -10.21 12.21
N TYR A 30 -4.17 -9.15 11.55
CA TYR A 30 -5.49 -8.55 11.77
C TYR A 30 -6.21 -8.27 10.44
N PRO A 31 -6.71 -9.31 9.75
CA PRO A 31 -7.28 -9.16 8.41
C PRO A 31 -8.47 -8.20 8.37
N GLU A 32 -9.23 -8.11 9.46
CA GLU A 32 -10.46 -7.30 9.54
C GLU A 32 -10.24 -5.86 10.01
N SER A 33 -9.00 -5.48 10.35
CA SER A 33 -8.66 -4.16 10.89
C SER A 33 -8.88 -3.00 9.91
N GLY A 34 -8.76 -3.26 8.60
CA GLY A 34 -9.03 -2.27 7.57
C GLY A 34 -10.54 -2.05 7.36
N PRO A 35 -11.04 -0.79 7.31
CA PRO A 35 -12.43 -0.52 7.00
C PRO A 35 -12.80 -0.99 5.58
N VAL A 36 -14.03 -1.46 5.42
CA VAL A 36 -14.62 -1.76 4.11
C VAL A 36 -14.85 -0.44 3.35
N LYS A 37 -14.36 -0.36 2.11
CA LYS A 37 -14.51 0.81 1.24
C LYS A 37 -15.56 0.61 0.13
N ARG A 38 -15.62 -0.59 -0.46
CA ARG A 38 -16.57 -0.92 -1.54
C ARG A 38 -16.80 -2.43 -1.61
N GLY A 39 -18.04 -2.88 -1.51
CA GLY A 39 -18.37 -4.31 -1.50
C GLY A 39 -17.63 -5.03 -0.38
N MET A 40 -16.82 -6.04 -0.69
CA MET A 40 -15.97 -6.75 0.27
C MET A 40 -14.51 -6.24 0.32
N ILE A 41 -14.22 -5.14 -0.37
CA ILE A 41 -12.85 -4.58 -0.44
C ILE A 41 -12.59 -3.73 0.80
N ARG A 42 -11.54 -4.09 1.53
CA ARG A 42 -11.00 -3.37 2.69
C ARG A 42 -9.78 -2.55 2.29
N SER A 43 -9.45 -1.55 3.11
CA SER A 43 -8.29 -0.69 2.89
C SER A 43 -7.50 -0.50 4.17
N LEU A 44 -6.19 -0.72 4.11
CA LEU A 44 -5.24 -0.46 5.18
C LEU A 44 -4.24 0.60 4.72
N VAL A 45 -4.01 1.63 5.53
CA VAL A 45 -2.98 2.66 5.24
C VAL A 45 -1.61 2.11 5.68
N LEU A 46 -0.56 2.32 4.87
CA LEU A 46 0.76 1.80 5.20
C LEU A 46 1.36 2.46 6.47
N PRO A 47 1.88 1.68 7.44
CA PRO A 47 2.59 2.18 8.61
C PRO A 47 4.06 2.53 8.29
N PRO A 48 4.83 3.13 9.23
CA PRO A 48 4.37 3.78 10.46
C PRO A 48 4.14 5.30 10.32
N SER A 49 4.49 5.90 9.18
CA SER A 49 4.88 7.32 9.21
C SER A 49 4.05 8.27 8.37
N GLY A 50 2.90 7.90 7.79
CA GLY A 50 2.08 8.79 6.93
C GLY A 50 2.79 9.41 5.71
N ARG A 51 4.11 9.18 5.59
CA ARG A 51 5.05 9.65 4.58
C ARG A 51 4.71 9.06 3.22
N TRP A 52 4.18 7.86 3.25
CA TRP A 52 3.65 7.14 2.12
C TRP A 52 2.13 7.23 2.20
N PRO A 53 1.50 8.22 1.53
CA PRO A 53 0.04 8.29 1.43
C PRO A 53 -0.42 7.19 0.46
N TYR A 54 -0.17 5.93 0.83
CA TYR A 54 -0.52 4.73 0.10
C TYR A 54 -1.39 3.84 0.98
N SER A 55 -2.25 3.06 0.35
CA SER A 55 -3.07 2.05 1.00
C SER A 55 -2.94 0.72 0.29
N LEU A 56 -2.96 -0.36 1.07
CA LEU A 56 -3.26 -1.71 0.60
C LEU A 56 -4.78 -1.85 0.48
N HIS A 57 -5.26 -2.14 -0.72
CA HIS A 57 -6.63 -2.56 -0.97
C HIS A 57 -6.68 -4.06 -1.10
N TYR A 58 -7.54 -4.72 -0.35
CA TYR A 58 -7.54 -6.17 -0.26
C TYR A 58 -8.94 -6.74 0.00
N SER A 59 -9.11 -8.03 -0.21
CA SER A 59 -10.31 -8.78 0.18
C SER A 59 -9.91 -10.03 0.94
N ILE A 60 -10.68 -10.36 1.98
CA ILE A 60 -10.53 -11.61 2.72
C ILE A 60 -11.31 -12.68 1.97
N LYS A 61 -10.66 -13.81 1.67
CA LYS A 61 -11.26 -15.01 1.09
C LYS A 61 -11.14 -16.17 2.08
N PRO A 62 -11.90 -17.26 1.91
CA PRO A 62 -11.86 -18.38 2.86
C PRO A 62 -10.47 -18.98 3.10
N ALA A 63 -9.59 -18.96 2.09
CA ALA A 63 -8.25 -19.58 2.16
C ALA A 63 -7.08 -18.58 2.09
N GLU A 64 -7.35 -17.31 1.79
CA GLU A 64 -6.30 -16.33 1.51
C GLU A 64 -6.76 -14.91 1.76
N ILE A 65 -5.80 -14.00 1.91
CA ILE A 65 -6.04 -12.58 1.77
C ILE A 65 -5.50 -12.15 0.41
N ARG A 66 -6.39 -11.64 -0.43
CA ARG A 66 -6.03 -11.19 -1.78
C ARG A 66 -5.79 -9.70 -1.76
N VAL A 67 -4.54 -9.28 -1.95
CA VAL A 67 -4.18 -7.88 -2.18
C VAL A 67 -4.52 -7.51 -3.62
N LEU A 68 -5.39 -6.52 -3.80
CA LEU A 68 -5.88 -6.06 -5.10
C LEU A 68 -5.04 -4.92 -5.66
N ALA A 69 -4.55 -4.04 -4.78
CA ALA A 69 -3.74 -2.88 -5.18
C ALA A 69 -2.95 -2.31 -4.01
N VAL A 70 -1.79 -1.72 -4.33
CA VAL A 70 -1.06 -0.77 -3.48
C VAL A 70 -1.21 0.61 -4.12
N ALA A 71 -2.06 1.47 -3.57
CA ALA A 71 -2.53 2.67 -4.26
C ALA A 71 -2.24 3.95 -3.48
N HIS A 72 -1.68 4.95 -4.15
CA HIS A 72 -1.44 6.28 -3.59
C HIS A 72 -2.78 7.04 -3.46
N HIS A 73 -3.03 7.71 -2.34
CA HIS A 73 -4.30 8.35 -2.00
C HIS A 73 -4.70 9.46 -2.98
N ARG A 74 -3.73 10.26 -3.44
CA ARG A 74 -3.96 11.41 -4.35
C ARG A 74 -3.56 11.19 -5.82
N ARG A 75 -2.78 10.17 -6.14
CA ARG A 75 -2.30 9.97 -7.51
C ARG A 75 -3.19 8.92 -8.18
N GLN A 76 -3.86 9.31 -9.25
CA GLN A 76 -4.72 8.42 -10.04
C GLN A 76 -4.29 8.35 -11.53
N PRO A 77 -3.03 8.02 -11.87
CA PRO A 77 -2.71 7.85 -13.28
C PRO A 77 -3.29 6.52 -13.80
N PHE A 78 -4.43 6.61 -14.49
CA PHE A 78 -5.12 5.59 -15.31
C PHE A 78 -5.51 4.26 -14.65
N TYR A 79 -5.61 4.27 -13.33
CA TYR A 79 -6.28 3.26 -12.51
C TYR A 79 -7.51 2.65 -13.22
N TRP A 80 -7.37 1.38 -13.56
CA TRP A 80 -8.35 0.44 -14.13
C TRP A 80 -8.96 0.71 -15.51
N LEU A 81 -8.48 1.66 -16.32
CA LEU A 81 -9.04 1.88 -17.67
C LEU A 81 -9.09 0.56 -18.48
N GLY A 82 -10.31 0.04 -18.68
CA GLY A 82 -10.65 -1.18 -19.41
C GLY A 82 -11.08 -2.42 -18.59
N LYS A 83 -10.95 -2.45 -17.25
CA LYS A 83 -11.20 -3.68 -16.49
C LYS A 83 -12.69 -3.90 -16.14
N ARG A 84 -13.36 -4.81 -16.87
CA ARG A 84 -14.45 -5.64 -16.31
C ARG A 84 -13.84 -6.64 -15.35
N VAL A 85 -14.38 -6.69 -14.13
CA VAL A 85 -14.13 -7.71 -13.10
C VAL A 85 -15.35 -8.61 -13.05
#